data_AF-A0A258G617-F1
#
_entry.id   AF-A0A258G617-F1
#
_cell.length_a   1.000
_cell.length_b   1.000
_cell.length_c   1.000
_cell.angle_alpha   90.00
_cell.angle_beta   90.00
_cell.angle_gamma   90.00
#
_symmetry.space_group_name_H-M   'P 1'
#
loop_
_entity.id
_entity.type
_entity.pdbx_description
1 polymer ?
#
loop_
_entity_poly.entity_id
_entity_poly.type
_entity_poly.pdbx_seq_one_letter_code
_entity_poly.pdbx_strand_id
1 'polypeptide(L)'
;MTSANGTHVGDAVAELRNHGCSVDVLDPWADAREAQNEFGLDLVGTPEAGAYDGVVLAVAHDVFRAAGPATLRSFCHDAGVFCNLKSVFAREDSDLRL
;
A
#
# COMPACT_ATOMS: atom_id res chain seq x y z
N MET A 1 18.82 -3.77 -16.88
CA MET A 1 19.04 -3.19 -15.53
C MET A 1 17.70 -2.69 -15.05
N THR A 2 16.89 -3.57 -14.45
CA THR A 2 15.56 -3.19 -13.95
C THR A 2 15.73 -2.73 -12.51
N SER A 3 15.44 -1.45 -12.26
CA SER A 3 15.65 -0.82 -10.96
C SER A 3 14.65 -1.34 -9.93
N ALA A 4 15.13 -1.59 -8.70
CA ALA A 4 14.56 -2.46 -7.68
C ALA A 4 13.41 -1.84 -6.83
N ASN A 5 12.35 -1.32 -7.45
CA ASN A 5 11.27 -0.66 -6.70
C ASN A 5 9.86 -1.29 -6.82
N GLY A 6 9.58 -2.10 -7.84
CA GLY A 6 8.24 -2.69 -8.07
C GLY A 6 8.12 -4.18 -7.74
N THR A 7 9.17 -4.97 -7.97
CA THR A 7 9.15 -6.43 -7.84
C THR A 7 8.76 -6.89 -6.43
N HIS A 8 9.26 -6.18 -5.41
CA HIS A 8 8.95 -6.48 -4.01
C HIS A 8 7.49 -6.20 -3.62
N VAL A 9 6.79 -5.29 -4.32
CA VAL A 9 5.39 -4.97 -4.03
C VAL A 9 4.49 -6.06 -4.59
N GLY A 10 4.74 -6.51 -5.82
CA GLY A 10 4.04 -7.65 -6.41
C GLY A 10 4.16 -8.90 -5.54
N ASP A 11 5.37 -9.21 -5.07
CA ASP A 11 5.62 -10.34 -4.16
C ASP A 11 4.86 -10.19 -2.84
N ALA A 12 4.89 -9.01 -2.22
CA ALA A 12 4.16 -8.75 -0.98
C ALA A 12 2.64 -8.92 -1.14
N VAL A 13 2.08 -8.46 -2.27
CA VAL A 13 0.65 -8.64 -2.56
C VAL A 13 0.33 -10.12 -2.78
N ALA A 14 1.18 -10.86 -3.49
CA ALA A 14 1.01 -12.28 -3.72
C ALA A 14 1.04 -13.07 -2.40
N GLU A 15 1.98 -12.78 -1.52
CA GLU A 15 2.08 -13.41 -0.19
C GLU A 15 0.85 -13.11 0.69
N LEU A 16 0.40 -11.86 0.73
CA LEU A 16 -0.82 -11.49 1.47
C LEU A 16 -2.05 -12.24 0.94
N ARG A 17 -2.20 -12.33 -0.39
CA ARG A 17 -3.28 -13.10 -1.02
C ARG A 17 -3.18 -14.59 -0.71
N ASN A 18 -1.97 -15.16 -0.70
CA ASN A 18 -1.73 -16.56 -0.31
C ASN A 18 -2.11 -16.86 1.15
N HIS A 19 -2.00 -15.86 2.02
CA HIS A 19 -2.48 -15.92 3.40
C HIS A 19 -3.98 -15.66 3.56
N GLY A 20 -4.72 -15.48 2.46
CA GLY A 20 -6.17 -15.30 2.45
C GLY A 20 -6.65 -13.85 2.57
N CYS A 21 -5.74 -12.85 2.47
CA CYS A 21 -6.13 -11.45 2.46
C CYS A 21 -6.72 -11.03 1.10
N SER A 22 -7.79 -10.23 1.15
CA SER A 22 -8.21 -9.43 -0.02
C SER A 22 -7.32 -8.19 -0.09
N VAL A 23 -6.71 -7.93 -1.26
CA VAL A 23 -5.71 -6.87 -1.40
C VAL A 23 -6.03 -5.99 -2.60
N ASP A 24 -6.31 -4.73 -2.29
CA ASP A 24 -6.40 -3.62 -3.25
C ASP A 24 -5.05 -2.90 -3.33
N VAL A 25 -4.68 -2.44 -4.53
CA VAL A 25 -3.43 -1.71 -4.76
C VAL A 25 -3.73 -0.32 -5.30
N LEU A 26 -3.21 0.70 -4.63
CA LEU A 26 -3.25 2.08 -5.09
C LEU A 26 -1.83 2.53 -5.44
N ASP A 27 -1.59 2.78 -6.72
CA ASP A 27 -0.35 3.41 -7.20
C ASP A 27 -0.69 4.42 -8.31
N PRO A 28 -0.61 5.74 -8.01
CA PRO A 28 -0.89 6.80 -8.99
C PRO A 28 0.12 6.89 -10.14
N TRP A 29 1.29 6.26 -10.04
CA TRP A 29 2.31 6.26 -11.09
C TRP A 29 2.39 4.97 -11.88
N ALA A 30 1.77 3.89 -11.41
CA ALA A 30 1.76 2.62 -12.14
C ALA A 30 0.80 2.68 -13.33
N ASP A 31 1.21 2.09 -14.46
CA ASP A 31 0.32 1.81 -15.58
C ASP A 31 -0.55 0.59 -15.22
N ALA A 32 -1.88 0.77 -15.23
CA ALA A 32 -2.80 -0.29 -14.84
C ALA A 32 -2.72 -1.53 -15.74
N ARG A 33 -2.40 -1.37 -17.03
CA ARG A 33 -2.28 -2.50 -17.95
C ARG A 33 -0.98 -3.26 -17.71
N GLU A 34 0.12 -2.57 -17.43
CA GLU A 34 1.38 -3.22 -17.04
C GLU A 34 1.23 -3.94 -15.69
N ALA A 35 0.63 -3.29 -14.69
CA ALA A 35 0.37 -3.89 -13.38
C ALA A 35 -0.47 -5.18 -13.48
N GLN A 36 -1.50 -5.17 -14.33
CA GLN A 36 -2.32 -6.37 -14.56
C GLN A 36 -1.59 -7.45 -15.35
N ASN A 37 -0.86 -7.09 -16.42
CA ASN A 37 -0.18 -8.07 -17.26
C ASN A 37 1.02 -8.73 -16.58
N GLU A 38 1.78 -7.98 -15.79
CA GLU A 38 3.01 -8.46 -15.14
C GLU A 38 2.74 -9.09 -13.77
N PHE A 39 1.79 -8.54 -13.01
CA PHE A 39 1.57 -8.92 -11.62
C PHE A 39 0.14 -9.38 -11.29
N GLY A 40 -0.82 -9.31 -12.23
CA GLY A 40 -2.22 -9.62 -11.96
C GLY A 40 -2.84 -8.70 -10.89
N LEU A 41 -2.43 -7.43 -10.89
CA LEU A 41 -2.89 -6.41 -9.96
C LEU A 41 -3.86 -5.45 -10.65
N ASP A 42 -5.10 -5.47 -10.17
CA ASP A 42 -6.08 -4.42 -10.47
C ASP A 42 -5.83 -3.21 -9.55
N LEU A 43 -5.54 -2.05 -10.15
CA LEU A 43 -5.29 -0.82 -9.41
C LEU A 43 -6.62 -0.13 -9.06
N VAL A 44 -6.79 0.23 -7.80
CA VAL A 44 -7.93 1.02 -7.32
C VAL A 44 -7.62 2.51 -7.42
N GLY A 45 -8.64 3.32 -7.72
CA GLY A 45 -8.47 4.77 -7.86
C GLY A 45 -8.50 5.53 -6.53
N THR A 46 -9.52 5.31 -5.70
CA THR A 46 -9.66 5.97 -4.40
C THR A 46 -10.22 4.98 -3.40
N PRO A 47 -9.46 4.59 -2.38
CA PRO A 47 -9.93 3.69 -1.33
C PRO A 47 -11.05 4.35 -0.52
N GLU A 48 -12.03 3.55 -0.08
CA GLU A 48 -13.07 4.03 0.83
C GLU A 48 -12.49 4.18 2.26
N ALA A 49 -12.94 5.23 2.97
CA ALA A 49 -12.53 5.47 4.34
C ALA A 49 -13.11 4.39 5.27
N GLY A 50 -12.30 3.89 6.20
CA GLY A 50 -12.71 2.86 7.17
C GLY A 50 -12.99 1.48 6.58
N ALA A 51 -12.63 1.22 5.31
CA ALA A 51 -12.96 -0.03 4.62
C ALA A 51 -11.92 -1.14 4.83
N TYR A 52 -10.73 -0.83 5.34
CA TYR A 52 -9.61 -1.78 5.38
C TYR A 52 -9.25 -2.20 6.80
N ASP A 53 -8.98 -3.49 7.00
CA ASP A 53 -8.38 -4.04 8.24
C ASP A 53 -6.91 -3.66 8.38
N GLY A 54 -6.26 -3.30 7.28
CA GLY A 54 -4.89 -2.79 7.30
C GLY A 54 -4.49 -2.06 6.03
N VAL A 55 -3.60 -1.09 6.18
CA VAL A 55 -3.04 -0.29 5.09
C VAL A 55 -1.52 -0.38 5.16
N VAL A 56 -0.89 -0.69 4.03
CA VAL A 56 0.57 -0.85 3.94
C VAL A 56 1.14 0.20 2.99
N LEU A 57 1.97 1.11 3.50
CA LEU A 57 2.75 2.02 2.66
C LEU A 57 4.01 1.32 2.16
N ALA A 58 3.89 0.64 1.01
CA ALA A 58 4.98 -0.12 0.42
C ALA A 58 5.99 0.75 -0.35
N VAL A 59 5.55 1.88 -0.92
CA VAL A 59 6.40 2.82 -1.67
C VAL A 59 6.15 4.26 -1.22
N ALA A 60 7.23 4.99 -0.96
CA ALA A 60 7.22 6.32 -0.37
C ALA A 60 7.02 7.44 -1.40
N HIS A 61 5.99 7.34 -2.23
CA HIS A 61 5.76 8.37 -3.22
C HIS A 61 5.34 9.72 -2.59
N ASP A 62 5.65 10.83 -3.25
CA ASP A 62 5.46 12.17 -2.69
C ASP A 62 3.99 12.54 -2.47
N VAL A 63 3.06 11.96 -3.24
CA VAL A 63 1.61 12.15 -3.03
C VAL A 63 1.15 11.59 -1.68
N PHE A 64 1.70 10.44 -1.27
CA PHE A 64 1.36 9.82 0.01
C PHE A 64 2.04 10.54 1.17
N ARG A 65 3.25 11.06 0.95
CA ARG A 65 3.92 11.95 1.92
C ARG A 65 3.11 13.21 2.16
N ALA A 66 2.63 13.84 1.08
CA ALA A 66 1.82 15.05 1.14
C ALA A 66 0.44 14.81 1.77
N ALA A 67 -0.18 13.66 1.50
CA ALA A 67 -1.44 13.26 2.14
C ALA A 67 -1.29 13.08 3.66
N GLY A 68 -0.11 12.63 4.10
CA GLY A 68 0.22 12.45 5.51
C GLY A 68 -0.38 11.18 6.13
N PRO A 69 0.12 10.79 7.32
CA PRO A 69 -0.21 9.52 7.94
C PRO A 69 -1.68 9.43 8.36
N ALA A 70 -2.27 10.52 8.83
CA ALA A 70 -3.67 10.57 9.23
C ALA A 70 -4.62 10.22 8.06
N THR A 71 -4.34 10.72 6.85
CA THR A 71 -5.13 10.40 5.66
C THR A 71 -5.01 8.92 5.30
N LEU A 72 -3.79 8.37 5.29
CA LEU A 72 -3.59 6.96 4.99
C LEU A 72 -4.22 6.04 6.05
N ARG A 73 -4.12 6.43 7.32
CA ARG A 73 -4.76 5.74 8.45
C ARG A 73 -6.28 5.83 8.42
N SER A 74 -6.86 6.83 7.76
CA SER A 74 -8.32 6.98 7.62
C SER A 74 -8.96 5.95 6.70
N PHE A 75 -8.17 5.28 5.85
CA PHE A 75 -8.66 4.14 5.07
C PHE A 75 -8.84 2.89 5.95
N CYS A 76 -8.09 2.77 7.05
CA CYS A 76 -8.33 1.73 8.04
C CYS A 76 -9.58 2.01 8.86
N HIS A 77 -10.34 0.97 9.22
CA HIS A 77 -11.31 1.09 10.31
C HIS A 77 -10.58 1.34 11.66
N ASP A 78 -11.33 1.66 12.71
CA ASP A 78 -10.74 2.10 13.99
C ASP A 78 -9.70 1.14 14.59
N ALA A 79 -9.93 -0.18 14.47
CA ALA A 79 -9.03 -1.22 14.96
C ALA A 79 -8.07 -1.78 13.87
N GLY A 80 -8.07 -1.18 12.68
CA GLY A 80 -7.17 -1.55 11.60
C GLY A 80 -5.75 -1.05 11.81
N VAL A 81 -4.81 -1.67 11.11
CA VAL A 81 -3.36 -1.48 11.32
C VAL A 81 -2.75 -0.69 10.15
N PHE A 82 -2.03 0.40 10.45
CA PHE A 82 -1.23 1.10 9.45
C PHE A 82 0.26 0.73 9.54
N CYS A 83 0.77 0.11 8.46
CA CYS A 83 2.15 -0.35 8.33
C CYS A 83 2.96 0.59 7.42
N ASN A 84 4.00 1.20 7.99
CA ASN A 84 4.90 2.10 7.26
C ASN A 84 6.24 1.42 6.96
N LEU A 85 6.30 0.60 5.90
CA LEU A 85 7.49 -0.20 5.54
C LEU A 85 8.67 0.66 5.07
N LYS A 86 8.41 1.85 4.56
CA LYS A 86 9.46 2.76 4.06
C LYS A 86 9.86 3.82 5.08
N SER A 87 9.41 3.68 6.34
CA SER A 87 9.91 4.52 7.42
C SER A 87 9.70 6.03 7.17
N VAL A 88 8.64 6.36 6.41
CA VAL A 88 8.40 7.69 5.85
C VAL A 88 7.93 8.69 6.91
N PHE A 89 7.04 8.25 7.80
CA PHE A 89 6.50 9.03 8.92
C PHE A 89 7.19 8.73 10.24
N ALA A 90 6.89 9.54 11.27
CA ALA A 90 7.44 9.36 12.60
C ALA A 90 6.94 8.06 13.24
N ARG A 91 7.61 7.62 14.31
CA ARG A 91 7.30 6.34 14.95
C ARG A 91 5.88 6.28 15.51
N GLU A 92 5.38 7.41 15.97
CA GLU A 92 4.04 7.61 16.53
C GLU A 92 2.94 7.68 15.48
N ASP A 93 3.30 7.74 14.19
CA ASP A 93 2.37 7.86 13.07
C ASP A 93 1.97 6.50 12.44
N SER A 94 2.48 5.37 12.96
CA SER A 94 2.21 4.03 12.42
C SER A 94 2.21 2.93 13.48
N ASP A 95 1.35 1.93 13.31
CA ASP A 95 1.17 0.82 14.25
C ASP A 95 2.30 -0.22 14.14
N LEU A 96 2.86 -0.43 12.93
CA LEU A 96 3.98 -1.34 12.66
C LEU A 96 4.98 -0.73 11.67
N ARG A 97 6.27 -1.07 11.82
CA ARG A 97 7.38 -0.61 10.98
C ARG A 97 8.41 -1.73 10.75
N LEU A 98 9.00 -1.75 9.57
CA LEU A 98 10.18 -2.55 9.21
C LEU A 98 11.34 -1.62 8.84
#